data_AF-A0A351CMT3-F1
#
_entry.id   AF-A0A351CMT3-F1
#
_cell.length_a   1.000
_cell.length_b   1.000
_cell.length_c   1.000
_cell.angle_alpha   90.00
_cell.angle_beta   90.00
_cell.angle_gamma   90.00
#
_symmetry.space_group_name_H-M   'P 1'
#
loop_
_entity.id
_entity.type
_entity.pdbx_description
1 polymer ?
#
loop_
_entity_poly.entity_id
_entity_poly.type
_entity_poly.pdbx_seq_one_letter_code
_entity_poly.pdbx_strand_id
1 'polypeptide(L)'
;MSSENVWDKGLVSRFRLDGNMGSPFHQRTSALATTNWYFNWDLRMVPDEFVDFAEEVKAVRENVAMADMSPLTKIQITGKDATAAVNWLVTRDINKMEVRQVLFTPLCTEEGKVITDGLVFREEKNKYRITADPMFEWVYENCKKFDVKVEDVTDDFGILTLQGPKSINVLEDVTSTTWKDLDFSRLVRSKIAGVDVEIGRTGFTGELGYEILVKSIDAIAIWDAVEQAGKPYGIIPAGQYALDILRIEAGLLITGCDYTNAGPDPSGSHCKASRHPDRLASPFEVNMGALVDLLKDNFIGKSTLVKEKKNGIKVQMRGVEIDWHSVVDLYVGQGIAPQISPKADWEGSDIFIDNEYVGWISSTVWSTTLKKLIAFAHIKAKNADIGNNVEINWRIKGGQDGKVRGEITKLPFVDHKRES
;
A
#
# COMPACT_ATOMS: atom_id res chain seq x y z
N MET A 1 -12.13 -40.91 19.58
CA MET A 1 -11.66 -39.51 19.47
C MET A 1 -10.99 -39.39 18.12
N SER A 2 -11.76 -39.11 17.07
CA SER A 2 -11.19 -38.76 15.77
C SER A 2 -10.57 -37.38 15.90
N SER A 3 -9.28 -37.26 15.61
CA SER A 3 -8.61 -35.98 15.45
C SER A 3 -9.25 -35.26 14.26
N GLU A 4 -10.17 -34.34 14.52
CA GLU A 4 -10.60 -33.36 13.52
C GLU A 4 -9.34 -32.68 12.99
N ASN A 5 -9.14 -32.77 11.69
CA ASN A 5 -7.97 -32.26 11.01
C ASN A 5 -8.06 -30.73 11.06
N VAL A 6 -7.00 -30.05 11.52
CA VAL A 6 -6.96 -28.57 11.60
C VAL A 6 -7.28 -27.92 10.23
N TRP A 7 -7.07 -28.65 9.13
CA TRP A 7 -7.38 -28.24 7.76
C TRP A 7 -8.87 -28.06 7.44
N ASP A 8 -9.79 -28.78 8.12
CA ASP A 8 -11.23 -28.64 7.87
C ASP A 8 -11.79 -27.32 8.43
N LYS A 9 -11.01 -26.61 9.25
CA LYS A 9 -11.28 -25.23 9.69
C LYS A 9 -10.72 -24.18 8.72
N GLY A 10 -10.08 -24.59 7.63
CA GLY A 10 -9.46 -23.75 6.60
C GLY A 10 -10.44 -22.95 5.73
N LEU A 11 -11.60 -22.54 6.26
CA LEU A 11 -12.55 -21.65 5.59
C LEU A 11 -11.99 -20.23 5.38
N VAL A 12 -10.82 -19.94 5.95
CA VAL A 12 -10.38 -18.56 6.21
C VAL A 12 -8.94 -18.27 5.77
N SER A 13 -8.10 -19.30 5.71
CA SER A 13 -6.74 -19.18 5.18
C SER A 13 -6.78 -19.41 3.67
N ARG A 14 -6.42 -18.39 2.89
CA ARG A 14 -6.07 -18.49 1.47
C ARG A 14 -4.82 -19.38 1.30
N PHE A 15 -4.98 -20.69 1.45
CA PHE A 15 -3.94 -21.67 1.16
C PHE A 15 -4.25 -22.36 -0.16
N ARG A 16 -3.27 -22.41 -1.05
CA ARG A 16 -3.39 -22.95 -2.41
C ARG A 16 -2.38 -24.08 -2.62
N LEU A 17 -2.88 -25.28 -2.89
CA LEU A 17 -2.05 -26.46 -3.17
C LEU A 17 -1.29 -26.33 -4.50
N ASP A 18 -1.78 -25.48 -5.40
CA ASP A 18 -1.23 -25.11 -6.70
C ASP A 18 -0.08 -24.08 -6.63
N GLY A 19 0.21 -23.54 -5.45
CA GLY A 19 1.27 -22.53 -5.25
C GLY A 19 0.89 -21.14 -5.77
N ASN A 20 1.89 -20.33 -6.11
CA ASN A 20 1.67 -18.98 -6.63
C ASN A 20 1.14 -19.03 -8.06
N MET A 21 0.08 -18.28 -8.33
CA MET A 21 -0.49 -18.16 -9.68
C MET A 21 -0.19 -16.79 -10.30
N GLY A 22 -0.32 -16.72 -11.62
CA GLY A 22 -0.48 -15.44 -12.29
C GLY A 22 -1.73 -14.69 -11.79
N SER A 23 -1.65 -13.38 -11.72
CA SER A 23 -2.82 -12.51 -11.61
C SER A 23 -3.74 -12.62 -12.85
N PRO A 24 -4.95 -12.01 -12.81
CA PRO A 24 -5.81 -11.93 -14.01
C PRO A 24 -5.16 -11.26 -15.22
N PHE A 25 -4.14 -10.41 -15.01
CA PHE A 25 -3.39 -9.74 -16.08
C PHE A 25 -2.11 -10.47 -16.48
N HIS A 26 -1.78 -11.59 -15.82
CA HIS A 26 -0.48 -12.27 -15.96
C HIS A 26 -0.10 -12.63 -17.39
N GLN A 27 -1.08 -13.02 -18.22
CA GLN A 27 -0.82 -13.34 -19.62
C GLN A 27 -0.21 -12.16 -20.39
N ARG A 28 -0.58 -10.91 -20.07
CA ARG A 28 0.00 -9.71 -20.67
C ARG A 28 1.26 -9.27 -19.94
N THR A 29 1.22 -9.24 -18.62
CA THR A 29 2.36 -8.75 -17.85
C THR A 29 3.60 -9.63 -18.03
N SER A 30 3.43 -10.95 -18.14
CA SER A 30 4.55 -11.87 -18.45
C SER A 30 5.09 -11.77 -19.87
N ALA A 31 4.26 -11.39 -20.85
CA ALA A 31 4.71 -11.19 -22.23
C ALA A 31 5.46 -9.87 -22.42
N LEU A 32 5.12 -8.85 -21.60
CA LEU A 32 5.73 -7.52 -21.65
C LEU A 32 6.97 -7.40 -20.76
N ALA A 33 7.06 -8.18 -19.67
CA ALA A 33 8.22 -8.20 -18.81
C ALA A 33 9.42 -8.79 -19.56
N THR A 34 10.46 -7.97 -19.75
CA THR A 34 11.73 -8.38 -20.34
C THR A 34 12.73 -8.86 -19.28
N THR A 35 12.43 -8.62 -18.01
CA THR A 35 13.18 -9.12 -16.86
C THR A 35 12.59 -10.44 -16.34
N ASN A 36 13.36 -11.16 -15.53
CA ASN A 36 12.88 -12.34 -14.79
C ASN A 36 12.52 -12.00 -13.33
N TRP A 37 12.31 -10.72 -13.00
CA TRP A 37 12.07 -10.28 -11.63
C TRP A 37 10.57 -10.21 -11.35
N TYR A 38 10.13 -11.03 -10.42
CA TYR A 38 8.73 -11.13 -10.00
C TYR A 38 8.66 -11.09 -8.48
N PHE A 39 7.69 -10.33 -7.99
CA PHE A 39 7.31 -10.33 -6.58
C PHE A 39 6.23 -11.36 -6.34
N ASN A 40 6.38 -12.11 -5.25
CA ASN A 40 5.29 -12.89 -4.70
C ASN A 40 4.48 -12.00 -3.75
N TRP A 41 3.29 -11.60 -4.18
CA TRP A 41 2.34 -10.85 -3.37
C TRP A 41 1.13 -11.72 -3.07
N ASP A 42 0.94 -12.06 -1.80
CA ASP A 42 -0.08 -13.02 -1.36
C ASP A 42 0.04 -14.35 -2.14
N LEU A 43 -0.98 -14.74 -2.90
CA LEU A 43 -0.99 -15.95 -3.74
C LEU A 43 -0.79 -15.64 -5.22
N ARG A 44 -0.14 -14.52 -5.54
CA ARG A 44 0.00 -14.00 -6.90
C ARG A 44 1.42 -13.57 -7.23
N MET A 45 1.80 -13.79 -8.48
CA MET A 45 3.04 -13.26 -9.06
C MET A 45 2.74 -12.03 -9.91
N VAL A 46 3.45 -10.94 -9.61
CA VAL A 46 3.42 -9.70 -10.39
C VAL A 46 4.85 -9.27 -10.74
N PRO A 47 5.11 -8.64 -11.90
CA PRO A 47 6.46 -8.20 -12.24
C PRO A 47 6.99 -7.14 -11.26
N ASP A 48 8.23 -7.32 -10.81
CA ASP A 48 8.97 -6.27 -10.09
C ASP A 48 9.36 -5.13 -11.02
N GLU A 49 9.71 -5.47 -12.26
CA GLU A 49 10.22 -4.54 -13.27
C GLU A 49 9.95 -5.10 -14.67
N PHE A 50 9.46 -4.27 -15.59
CA PHE A 50 9.20 -4.68 -16.97
C PHE A 50 10.44 -4.52 -17.84
N VAL A 51 11.06 -3.34 -17.82
CA VAL A 51 12.25 -3.03 -18.64
C VAL A 51 13.29 -2.24 -17.86
N ASP A 52 12.87 -1.12 -17.27
CA ASP A 52 13.70 -0.23 -16.46
C ASP A 52 12.79 0.54 -15.50
N PHE A 53 12.93 0.26 -14.20
CA PHE A 53 12.10 0.90 -13.17
C PHE A 53 12.24 2.44 -13.16
N ALA A 54 13.37 3.00 -13.61
CA ALA A 54 13.55 4.45 -13.65
C ALA A 54 12.69 5.11 -14.74
N GLU A 55 12.58 4.47 -15.91
CA GLU A 55 11.67 4.93 -16.97
C GLU A 55 10.20 4.69 -16.59
N GLU A 56 9.90 3.63 -15.84
CA GLU A 56 8.57 3.37 -15.27
C GLU A 56 8.15 4.45 -14.25
N VAL A 57 9.04 4.85 -13.34
CA VAL A 57 8.81 5.98 -12.42
C VAL A 57 8.58 7.27 -13.21
N LYS A 58 9.44 7.53 -14.20
CA LYS A 58 9.32 8.72 -15.06
C LYS A 58 8.01 8.75 -15.83
N ALA A 59 7.52 7.61 -16.33
CA ALA A 59 6.23 7.54 -16.99
C ALA A 59 5.08 7.90 -16.06
N VAL A 60 5.09 7.47 -14.80
CA VAL A 60 4.10 7.91 -13.82
C VAL A 60 4.21 9.42 -13.54
N ARG A 61 5.43 9.96 -13.43
CA ARG A 61 5.64 11.39 -13.13
C ARG A 61 5.30 12.33 -14.29
N GLU A 62 5.58 11.94 -15.53
CA GLU A 62 5.50 12.83 -16.69
C GLU A 62 4.35 12.49 -17.64
N ASN A 63 3.92 11.23 -17.68
CA ASN A 63 2.97 10.69 -18.65
C ASN A 63 1.85 9.89 -17.94
N VAL A 64 1.82 8.58 -18.17
CA VAL A 64 0.89 7.63 -17.58
C VAL A 64 1.53 6.25 -17.56
N ALA A 65 1.31 5.49 -16.50
CA ALA A 65 1.62 4.07 -16.46
C ALA A 65 0.42 3.26 -15.95
N MET A 66 0.38 1.99 -16.34
CA MET A 66 -0.60 1.02 -15.85
C MET A 66 0.10 -0.09 -15.04
N ALA A 67 -0.48 -0.50 -13.93
CA ALA A 67 0.11 -1.55 -13.09
C ALA A 67 -0.96 -2.50 -12.53
N ASP A 68 -0.50 -3.68 -12.14
CA ASP A 68 -1.36 -4.75 -11.63
C ASP A 68 -1.39 -4.76 -10.10
N MET A 69 -2.54 -4.37 -9.53
CA MET A 69 -2.81 -4.37 -8.10
C MET A 69 -3.79 -5.50 -7.71
N SER A 70 -4.02 -6.46 -8.61
CA SER A 70 -4.91 -7.59 -8.39
C SER A 70 -4.57 -8.47 -7.19
N PRO A 71 -3.31 -8.56 -6.70
CA PRO A 71 -3.04 -9.32 -5.48
C PRO A 71 -3.70 -8.77 -4.21
N LEU A 72 -4.08 -7.48 -4.17
CA LEU A 72 -4.81 -6.92 -3.02
C LEU A 72 -6.06 -7.74 -2.74
N THR A 73 -6.24 -8.11 -1.47
CA THR A 73 -7.40 -8.89 -1.02
C THR A 73 -8.66 -8.07 -1.23
N LYS A 74 -9.77 -8.70 -1.63
CA LYS A 74 -11.06 -8.06 -1.90
C LYS A 74 -12.14 -8.80 -1.14
N ILE A 75 -12.69 -8.17 -0.11
CA ILE A 75 -13.69 -8.77 0.77
C ILE A 75 -15.03 -8.10 0.53
N GLN A 76 -16.01 -8.84 0.04
CA GLN A 76 -17.38 -8.37 -0.15
C GLN A 76 -18.18 -8.60 1.14
N ILE A 77 -18.84 -7.55 1.62
CA ILE A 77 -19.74 -7.60 2.78
C ILE A 77 -21.13 -7.13 2.32
N THR A 78 -22.12 -8.01 2.42
CA THR A 78 -23.50 -7.74 2.01
C THR A 78 -24.49 -8.13 3.09
N GLY A 79 -25.60 -7.41 3.22
CA GLY A 79 -26.64 -7.76 4.20
C GLY A 79 -27.24 -6.56 4.89
N LYS A 80 -28.31 -6.77 5.65
CA LYS A 80 -29.07 -5.68 6.28
C LYS A 80 -28.21 -4.87 7.26
N ASP A 81 -27.24 -5.52 7.90
CA ASP A 81 -26.34 -4.92 8.89
C ASP A 81 -24.98 -4.52 8.28
N ALA A 82 -24.80 -4.54 6.96
CA ALA A 82 -23.50 -4.31 6.32
C ALA A 82 -22.88 -2.94 6.70
N THR A 83 -23.70 -1.88 6.78
CA THR A 83 -23.22 -0.57 7.24
C THR A 83 -22.71 -0.63 8.68
N ALA A 84 -23.45 -1.28 9.58
CA ALA A 84 -23.06 -1.43 10.98
C ALA A 84 -21.80 -2.30 11.15
N ALA A 85 -21.69 -3.38 10.37
CA ALA A 85 -20.52 -4.25 10.34
C ALA A 85 -19.27 -3.51 9.89
N VAL A 86 -19.30 -2.85 8.72
CA VAL A 86 -18.13 -2.09 8.23
C VAL A 86 -17.80 -0.91 9.15
N ASN A 87 -18.82 -0.23 9.68
CA ASN A 87 -18.63 0.82 10.67
C ASN A 87 -18.06 0.27 12.00
N TRP A 88 -18.20 -1.00 12.32
CA TRP A 88 -17.52 -1.57 13.50
C TRP A 88 -16.03 -1.82 13.24
N LEU A 89 -15.68 -2.26 12.03
CA LEU A 89 -14.33 -2.68 11.66
C LEU A 89 -13.32 -1.52 11.50
N VAL A 90 -13.76 -0.37 10.98
CA VAL A 90 -12.85 0.71 10.58
C VAL A 90 -12.87 1.90 11.54
N THR A 91 -11.81 2.71 11.52
CA THR A 91 -11.67 3.88 12.41
C THR A 91 -12.41 5.14 11.93
N ARG A 92 -12.77 5.23 10.65
CA ARG A 92 -13.61 6.31 10.09
C ARG A 92 -15.10 6.04 10.25
N ASP A 93 -15.93 7.07 10.21
CA ASP A 93 -17.39 6.93 10.29
C ASP A 93 -18.01 6.64 8.92
N ILE A 94 -18.44 5.39 8.73
CA ILE A 94 -19.06 4.88 7.49
C ILE A 94 -20.48 5.44 7.30
N ASN A 95 -21.14 5.92 8.36
CA ASN A 95 -22.47 6.51 8.21
C ASN A 95 -22.45 7.80 7.39
N LYS A 96 -21.29 8.48 7.33
CA LYS A 96 -21.05 9.68 6.53
C LYS A 96 -20.68 9.37 5.07
N MET A 97 -20.45 8.10 4.73
CA MET A 97 -20.00 7.68 3.41
C MET A 97 -21.20 7.55 2.48
N GLU A 98 -21.17 8.13 1.29
CA GLU A 98 -22.24 8.01 0.31
C GLU A 98 -22.13 6.72 -0.52
N VAL A 99 -23.25 6.27 -1.09
CA VAL A 99 -23.21 5.23 -2.12
C VAL A 99 -22.41 5.76 -3.31
N ARG A 100 -21.57 4.91 -3.90
CA ARG A 100 -20.57 5.27 -4.93
C ARG A 100 -19.43 6.15 -4.43
N GLN A 101 -19.08 5.99 -3.16
CA GLN A 101 -17.87 6.56 -2.59
C GLN A 101 -16.84 5.47 -2.29
N VAL A 102 -15.58 5.86 -2.27
CA VAL A 102 -14.43 5.07 -1.80
C VAL A 102 -13.84 5.77 -0.59
N LEU A 103 -13.32 5.05 0.39
CA LEU A 103 -12.81 5.62 1.64
C LEU A 103 -11.55 4.89 2.09
N PHE A 104 -10.44 5.62 2.19
CA PHE A 104 -9.21 5.08 2.80
C PHE A 104 -9.28 5.16 4.32
N THR A 105 -8.95 4.07 5.02
CA THR A 105 -9.06 3.97 6.48
C THR A 105 -8.11 2.91 7.06
N PRO A 106 -7.51 3.14 8.24
CA PRO A 106 -6.87 2.08 8.99
C PRO A 106 -7.92 1.22 9.72
N LEU A 107 -7.56 -0.04 9.93
CA LEU A 107 -8.23 -1.04 10.75
C LEU A 107 -7.31 -1.43 11.91
N CYS A 108 -7.88 -1.63 13.10
CA CYS A 108 -7.11 -1.77 14.33
C CYS A 108 -7.54 -2.98 15.15
N THR A 109 -6.63 -3.47 15.99
CA THR A 109 -6.95 -4.38 17.10
C THR A 109 -7.59 -3.63 18.26
N GLU A 110 -8.08 -4.35 19.27
CA GLU A 110 -8.64 -3.75 20.50
C GLU A 110 -7.60 -2.94 21.30
N GLU A 111 -6.32 -3.27 21.14
CA GLU A 111 -5.18 -2.53 21.68
C GLU A 111 -4.85 -1.26 20.87
N GLY A 112 -5.63 -0.95 19.83
CA GLY A 112 -5.42 0.23 18.98
C GLY A 112 -4.20 0.11 18.07
N LYS A 113 -3.71 -1.10 17.81
CA LYS A 113 -2.59 -1.35 16.89
C LYS A 113 -3.11 -1.61 15.48
N VAL A 114 -2.42 -1.07 14.47
CA VAL A 114 -2.85 -1.15 13.08
C VAL A 114 -2.66 -2.57 12.57
N ILE A 115 -3.76 -3.16 12.11
CA ILE A 115 -3.75 -4.46 11.41
C ILE A 115 -3.28 -4.21 9.98
N THR A 116 -4.01 -3.35 9.28
CA THR A 116 -3.67 -2.84 7.96
C THR A 116 -4.46 -1.55 7.74
N ASP A 117 -4.11 -0.86 6.68
CA ASP A 117 -4.93 0.15 6.01
C ASP A 117 -5.49 -0.40 4.70
N GLY A 118 -6.54 0.25 4.20
CA GLY A 118 -7.19 -0.17 2.96
C GLY A 118 -8.30 0.77 2.51
N LEU A 119 -8.92 0.42 1.39
CA LEU A 119 -10.04 1.14 0.79
C LEU A 119 -11.35 0.41 1.08
N VAL A 120 -12.35 1.16 1.55
CA VAL A 120 -13.75 0.73 1.64
C VAL A 120 -14.49 1.32 0.46
N PHE A 121 -15.14 0.48 -0.34
CA PHE A 121 -16.03 0.87 -1.43
C PHE A 121 -17.47 0.68 -0.97
N ARG A 122 -18.29 1.75 -0.98
CA ARG A 122 -19.73 1.65 -0.74
C ARG A 122 -20.45 1.54 -2.08
N GLU A 123 -20.47 0.33 -2.62
CA GLU A 123 -21.05 0.06 -3.94
C GLU A 123 -22.55 0.35 -3.98
N GLU A 124 -23.27 -0.10 -2.96
CA GLU A 124 -24.73 0.08 -2.82
C GLU A 124 -25.08 0.29 -1.35
N LYS A 125 -26.36 0.52 -1.04
CA LYS A 125 -26.81 0.86 0.32
C LYS A 125 -26.29 -0.12 1.40
N ASN A 126 -26.34 -1.41 1.07
CA ASN A 126 -26.04 -2.55 1.94
C ASN A 126 -25.00 -3.51 1.32
N LYS A 127 -24.12 -2.96 0.47
CA LYS A 127 -23.08 -3.71 -0.24
C LYS A 127 -21.78 -2.91 -0.20
N TYR A 128 -20.78 -3.49 0.46
CA TYR A 128 -19.47 -2.89 0.63
C TYR A 128 -18.40 -3.87 0.16
N ARG A 129 -17.29 -3.33 -0.35
CA ARG A 129 -16.07 -4.10 -0.62
C ARG A 129 -14.92 -3.45 0.10
N ILE A 130 -14.10 -4.24 0.78
CA ILE A 130 -12.86 -3.78 1.41
C ILE A 130 -11.71 -4.33 0.57
N THR A 131 -10.78 -3.46 0.18
CA THR A 131 -9.52 -3.87 -0.44
C THR A 131 -8.34 -3.45 0.43
N ALA A 132 -7.52 -4.41 0.81
CA ALA A 132 -6.38 -4.22 1.72
C ALA A 132 -5.36 -5.35 1.53
N ASP A 133 -4.28 -5.33 2.30
CA ASP A 133 -3.47 -6.52 2.52
C ASP A 133 -4.31 -7.66 3.13
N PRO A 134 -3.86 -8.93 3.02
CA PRO A 134 -4.60 -10.09 3.50
C PRO A 134 -5.12 -9.94 4.93
N MET A 135 -6.45 -9.98 5.08
CA MET A 135 -7.13 -9.80 6.37
C MET A 135 -8.51 -10.48 6.48
N PHE A 136 -8.79 -11.45 5.62
CA PHE A 136 -10.12 -12.06 5.53
C PHE A 136 -10.55 -12.69 6.84
N GLU A 137 -9.62 -13.33 7.58
CA GLU A 137 -9.93 -13.97 8.85
C GLU A 137 -10.42 -12.98 9.88
N TRP A 138 -9.66 -11.91 10.05
CA TRP A 138 -10.04 -10.88 10.97
C TRP A 138 -11.40 -10.25 10.65
N VAL A 139 -11.68 -9.97 9.36
CA VAL A 139 -12.97 -9.40 8.95
C VAL A 139 -14.11 -10.38 9.19
N TYR A 140 -13.94 -11.65 8.79
CA TYR A 140 -14.96 -12.69 8.94
C TYR A 140 -15.35 -12.88 10.41
N GLU A 141 -14.37 -13.04 11.30
CA GLU A 141 -14.61 -13.24 12.73
C GLU A 141 -15.34 -12.06 13.37
N ASN A 142 -14.93 -10.82 13.04
CA ASN A 142 -15.55 -9.62 13.60
C ASN A 142 -16.94 -9.32 13.03
N CYS A 143 -17.30 -9.92 11.89
CA CYS A 143 -18.60 -9.78 11.26
C CYS A 143 -19.66 -10.79 11.74
N LYS A 144 -19.28 -11.89 12.42
CA LYS A 144 -20.21 -12.96 12.84
C LYS A 144 -21.40 -12.50 13.70
N LYS A 145 -21.27 -11.37 14.39
CA LYS A 145 -22.32 -10.79 15.25
C LYS A 145 -23.36 -9.95 14.49
N PHE A 146 -23.19 -9.78 13.19
CA PHE A 146 -24.09 -8.99 12.33
C PHE A 146 -24.80 -9.90 11.32
N ASP A 147 -25.99 -9.50 10.86
CA ASP A 147 -26.68 -10.19 9.76
C ASP A 147 -26.11 -9.74 8.41
N VAL A 148 -24.95 -10.33 8.08
CA VAL A 148 -24.19 -10.09 6.86
C VAL A 148 -23.61 -11.39 6.30
N LYS A 149 -23.45 -11.42 4.99
CA LYS A 149 -22.62 -12.37 4.26
C LYS A 149 -21.28 -11.71 3.97
N VAL A 150 -20.19 -12.40 4.34
CA VAL A 150 -18.81 -11.98 4.09
C VAL A 150 -18.18 -12.98 3.14
N GLU A 151 -17.67 -12.50 2.01
CA GLU A 151 -17.10 -13.32 0.94
C GLU A 151 -15.75 -12.77 0.53
N ASP A 152 -14.80 -13.68 0.35
CA ASP A 152 -13.54 -13.36 -0.29
C ASP A 152 -13.70 -13.47 -1.81
N VAL A 153 -13.66 -12.32 -2.49
CA VAL A 153 -13.85 -12.20 -3.94
C VAL A 153 -12.57 -11.76 -4.64
N THR A 154 -11.41 -11.93 -3.99
CA THR A 154 -10.12 -11.45 -4.53
C THR A 154 -9.80 -12.06 -5.89
N ASP A 155 -10.16 -13.33 -6.09
CA ASP A 155 -9.86 -14.07 -7.32
C ASP A 155 -10.87 -13.81 -8.43
N ASP A 156 -12.03 -13.26 -8.09
CA ASP A 156 -13.10 -12.91 -9.03
C ASP A 156 -12.83 -11.59 -9.75
N PHE A 157 -11.92 -10.76 -9.24
CA PHE A 157 -11.64 -9.43 -9.77
C PHE A 157 -10.13 -9.13 -9.91
N GLY A 158 -9.77 -8.48 -11.02
CA GLY A 158 -8.50 -7.79 -11.18
C GLY A 158 -8.62 -6.30 -10.83
N ILE A 159 -7.51 -5.69 -10.39
CA ILE A 159 -7.38 -4.23 -10.22
C ILE A 159 -6.27 -3.76 -11.15
N LEU A 160 -6.64 -3.01 -12.19
CA LEU A 160 -5.70 -2.31 -13.04
C LEU A 160 -5.60 -0.86 -12.56
N THR A 161 -4.44 -0.46 -12.06
CA THR A 161 -4.20 0.93 -11.70
C THR A 161 -3.66 1.70 -12.90
N LEU A 162 -4.07 2.95 -13.05
CA LEU A 162 -3.68 3.87 -14.12
C LEU A 162 -3.26 5.18 -13.48
N GLN A 163 -1.96 5.48 -13.48
CA GLN A 163 -1.36 6.52 -12.65
C GLN A 163 -0.51 7.48 -13.49
N GLY A 164 -0.57 8.76 -13.17
CA GLY A 164 0.18 9.83 -13.82
C GLY A 164 -0.69 10.95 -14.39
N PRO A 165 -0.11 12.11 -14.75
CA PRO A 165 -0.85 13.29 -15.18
C PRO A 165 -1.69 13.08 -16.45
N LYS A 166 -1.37 12.07 -17.29
CA LYS A 166 -2.14 11.71 -18.49
C LYS A 166 -3.15 10.58 -18.26
N SER A 167 -3.27 10.05 -17.04
CA SER A 167 -4.21 8.97 -16.71
C SER A 167 -5.65 9.31 -17.05
N ILE A 168 -6.08 10.56 -16.82
CA ILE A 168 -7.43 11.02 -17.18
C ILE A 168 -7.67 10.97 -18.69
N ASN A 169 -6.69 11.35 -19.51
CA ASN A 169 -6.85 11.34 -20.98
C ASN A 169 -7.04 9.92 -21.50
N VAL A 170 -6.24 8.96 -21.00
CA VAL A 170 -6.40 7.54 -21.32
C VAL A 170 -7.77 7.03 -20.89
N LEU A 171 -8.21 7.39 -19.67
CA LEU A 171 -9.50 6.98 -19.15
C LEU A 171 -10.66 7.54 -20.00
N GLU A 172 -10.60 8.81 -20.39
CA GLU A 172 -11.61 9.45 -21.22
C GLU A 172 -11.70 8.79 -22.61
N ASP A 173 -10.56 8.52 -23.24
CA ASP A 173 -10.52 7.89 -24.56
C ASP A 173 -11.05 6.46 -24.52
N VAL A 174 -10.62 5.65 -23.54
CA VAL A 174 -11.01 4.23 -23.45
C VAL A 174 -12.48 4.04 -23.05
N THR A 175 -13.08 5.02 -22.36
CA THR A 175 -14.50 5.00 -21.96
C THR A 175 -15.39 5.84 -22.87
N SER A 176 -14.81 6.62 -23.79
CA SER A 176 -15.51 7.61 -24.61
C SER A 176 -16.40 8.56 -23.78
N THR A 177 -15.95 8.91 -22.58
CA THR A 177 -16.69 9.71 -21.59
C THR A 177 -15.76 10.76 -20.99
N THR A 178 -16.22 12.00 -20.81
CA THR A 178 -15.45 13.05 -20.12
C THR A 178 -15.59 12.90 -18.60
N TRP A 179 -14.48 12.94 -17.87
CA TRP A 179 -14.40 12.65 -16.43
C TRP A 179 -13.95 13.84 -15.58
N LYS A 180 -14.01 15.06 -16.13
CA LYS A 180 -13.60 16.31 -15.43
C LYS A 180 -14.27 16.54 -14.07
N ASP A 181 -15.45 15.94 -13.83
CA ASP A 181 -16.23 16.11 -12.60
C ASP A 181 -16.15 14.90 -11.64
N LEU A 182 -15.28 13.91 -11.90
CA LEU A 182 -15.12 12.81 -10.94
C LEU A 182 -14.27 13.26 -9.76
N ASP A 183 -14.95 13.69 -8.69
CA ASP A 183 -14.29 14.07 -7.44
C ASP A 183 -13.40 12.94 -6.90
N PHE A 184 -12.33 13.32 -6.20
CA PHE A 184 -11.50 12.37 -5.48
C PHE A 184 -12.36 11.51 -4.53
N SER A 185 -12.00 10.24 -4.37
CA SER A 185 -12.73 9.30 -3.49
C SER A 185 -14.13 8.92 -3.99
N ARG A 186 -14.44 9.10 -5.27
CA ARG A 186 -15.69 8.62 -5.91
C ARG A 186 -15.46 7.35 -6.72
N LEU A 187 -16.52 6.54 -6.81
CA LEU A 187 -16.62 5.31 -7.57
C LEU A 187 -17.65 5.48 -8.67
N VAL A 188 -17.34 5.06 -9.89
CA VAL A 188 -18.28 5.12 -11.02
C VAL A 188 -18.33 3.79 -11.74
N ARG A 189 -19.48 3.50 -12.36
CA ARG A 189 -19.62 2.36 -13.28
C ARG A 189 -19.50 2.88 -14.70
N SER A 190 -18.71 2.20 -15.51
CA SER A 190 -18.53 2.52 -16.92
C SER A 190 -18.39 1.24 -17.75
N LYS A 191 -18.19 1.42 -19.06
CA LYS A 191 -17.84 0.34 -19.98
C LYS A 191 -16.51 0.62 -20.66
N ILE A 192 -15.68 -0.40 -20.76
CA ILE A 192 -14.44 -0.41 -21.54
C ILE A 192 -14.49 -1.64 -22.44
N ALA A 193 -14.33 -1.45 -23.75
CA ALA A 193 -14.46 -2.53 -24.74
C ALA A 193 -15.75 -3.37 -24.58
N GLY A 194 -16.86 -2.74 -24.17
CA GLY A 194 -18.15 -3.39 -23.92
C GLY A 194 -18.31 -4.08 -22.56
N VAL A 195 -17.23 -4.22 -21.79
CA VAL A 195 -17.18 -4.85 -20.46
C VAL A 195 -17.54 -3.84 -19.39
N ASP A 196 -18.42 -4.21 -18.45
CA ASP A 196 -18.75 -3.39 -17.29
C ASP A 196 -17.59 -3.36 -16.29
N VAL A 197 -17.16 -2.15 -15.92
CA VAL A 197 -16.07 -1.90 -14.96
C VAL A 197 -16.51 -0.94 -13.87
N GLU A 198 -15.87 -1.03 -12.70
CA GLU A 198 -15.96 -0.02 -11.65
C GLU A 198 -14.65 0.76 -11.61
N ILE A 199 -14.72 2.09 -11.63
CA ILE A 199 -13.55 2.97 -11.67
C ILE A 199 -13.56 3.85 -10.42
N GLY A 200 -12.49 3.81 -9.64
CA GLY A 200 -12.26 4.70 -8.50
C GLY A 200 -11.23 5.77 -8.85
N ARG A 201 -11.44 7.03 -8.44
CA ARG A 201 -10.37 8.04 -8.43
C ARG A 201 -9.53 7.87 -7.16
N THR A 202 -8.60 6.93 -7.22
CA THR A 202 -7.72 6.46 -6.15
C THR A 202 -6.32 6.16 -6.71
N GLY A 203 -5.31 6.03 -5.86
CA GLY A 203 -3.96 5.74 -6.32
C GLY A 203 -2.92 5.63 -5.22
N PHE A 204 -1.83 4.94 -5.54
CA PHE A 204 -0.74 4.61 -4.63
C PHE A 204 0.61 5.26 -5.01
N THR A 205 0.59 6.32 -5.82
CA THR A 205 1.81 6.90 -6.42
C THR A 205 2.08 8.37 -6.06
N GLY A 206 1.13 9.02 -5.39
CA GLY A 206 1.15 10.46 -5.17
C GLY A 206 0.60 11.28 -6.34
N GLU A 207 0.43 10.70 -7.54
CA GLU A 207 -0.08 11.38 -8.73
C GLU A 207 -1.61 11.36 -8.85
N LEU A 208 -2.12 12.08 -9.86
CA LEU A 208 -3.44 11.79 -10.41
C LEU A 208 -3.50 10.33 -10.87
N GLY A 209 -4.58 9.63 -10.52
CA GLY A 209 -4.73 8.24 -10.92
C GLY A 209 -6.11 7.69 -10.64
N TYR A 210 -6.33 6.51 -11.24
CA TYR A 210 -7.56 5.77 -11.19
C TYR A 210 -7.28 4.28 -11.00
N GLU A 211 -8.22 3.57 -10.41
CA GLU A 211 -8.19 2.12 -10.27
C GLU A 211 -9.42 1.53 -10.95
N ILE A 212 -9.18 0.68 -11.94
CA ILE A 212 -10.20 -0.02 -12.72
C ILE A 212 -10.34 -1.43 -12.14
N LEU A 213 -11.47 -1.67 -11.47
CA LEU A 213 -11.85 -2.98 -11.00
C LEU A 213 -12.68 -3.69 -12.08
N VAL A 214 -12.23 -4.88 -12.46
CA VAL A 214 -12.80 -5.70 -13.53
C VAL A 214 -12.93 -7.14 -13.06
N LYS A 215 -13.93 -7.87 -13.56
CA LYS A 215 -13.97 -9.34 -13.38
C LYS A 215 -12.73 -9.99 -14.00
N SER A 216 -12.17 -10.99 -13.31
CA SER A 216 -10.93 -11.66 -13.75
C SER A 216 -11.02 -12.25 -15.16
N ILE A 217 -12.20 -12.71 -15.58
CA ILE A 217 -12.42 -13.27 -16.93
C ILE A 217 -12.27 -12.23 -18.05
N ASP A 218 -12.50 -10.95 -17.75
CA ASP A 218 -12.46 -9.86 -18.72
C ASP A 218 -11.15 -9.05 -18.64
N ALA A 219 -10.25 -9.39 -17.70
CA ALA A 219 -9.05 -8.63 -17.38
C ALA A 219 -8.14 -8.39 -18.60
N ILE A 220 -7.96 -9.41 -19.45
CA ILE A 220 -7.11 -9.30 -20.64
C ILE A 220 -7.69 -8.31 -21.66
N ALA A 221 -9.01 -8.32 -21.87
CA ALA A 221 -9.66 -7.39 -22.78
C ALA A 221 -9.54 -5.93 -22.29
N ILE A 222 -9.64 -5.72 -20.96
CA ILE A 222 -9.42 -4.41 -20.35
C ILE A 222 -7.98 -3.94 -20.50
N TRP A 223 -7.00 -4.81 -20.24
CA TRP A 223 -5.58 -4.48 -20.43
C TRP A 223 -5.32 -3.97 -21.84
N ASP A 224 -5.72 -4.75 -22.85
CA ASP A 224 -5.47 -4.43 -24.26
C ASP A 224 -6.15 -3.11 -24.67
N ALA A 225 -7.37 -2.87 -24.20
CA ALA A 225 -8.11 -1.64 -24.49
C ALA A 225 -7.44 -0.41 -23.87
N VAL A 226 -7.01 -0.51 -22.60
CA VAL A 226 -6.35 0.60 -21.88
C VAL A 226 -4.98 0.89 -22.47
N GLU A 227 -4.17 -0.14 -22.72
CA GLU A 227 -2.86 0.01 -23.36
C GLU A 227 -3.01 0.67 -24.74
N GLN A 228 -3.94 0.20 -25.56
CA GLN A 228 -4.16 0.76 -26.90
C GLN A 228 -4.62 2.23 -26.86
N ALA A 229 -5.52 2.58 -25.95
CA ALA A 229 -5.97 3.96 -25.75
C ALA A 229 -4.85 4.86 -25.19
N GLY A 230 -3.94 4.29 -24.40
CA GLY A 230 -2.84 5.02 -23.78
C GLY A 230 -1.62 5.28 -24.67
N LYS A 231 -1.50 4.59 -25.82
CA LYS A 231 -0.34 4.75 -26.74
C LYS A 231 -0.05 6.21 -27.14
N PRO A 232 -1.03 7.05 -27.52
CA PRO A 232 -0.78 8.46 -27.85
C PRO A 232 -0.22 9.29 -26.68
N TYR A 233 -0.39 8.80 -25.45
CA TYR A 233 0.02 9.47 -24.22
C TYR A 233 1.29 8.86 -23.60
N GLY A 234 1.94 7.92 -24.31
CA GLY A 234 3.16 7.29 -23.84
C GLY A 234 2.94 6.30 -22.68
N ILE A 235 1.78 5.63 -22.63
CA ILE A 235 1.51 4.62 -21.61
C ILE A 235 2.53 3.48 -21.67
N ILE A 236 3.02 3.08 -20.50
CA ILE A 236 3.81 1.86 -20.33
C ILE A 236 3.33 1.08 -19.11
N PRO A 237 3.56 -0.24 -19.03
CA PRO A 237 3.38 -0.96 -17.78
C PRO A 237 4.43 -0.55 -16.74
N ALA A 238 4.07 -0.53 -15.46
CA ALA A 238 4.98 -0.31 -14.34
C ALA A 238 4.95 -1.50 -13.36
N GLY A 239 6.15 -1.92 -12.93
CA GLY A 239 6.36 -2.99 -11.96
C GLY A 239 6.42 -2.49 -10.52
N GLN A 240 6.57 -3.43 -9.58
CA GLN A 240 6.57 -3.11 -8.14
C GLN A 240 7.72 -2.18 -7.72
N TYR A 241 8.90 -2.24 -8.34
CA TYR A 241 10.03 -1.37 -7.96
C TYR A 241 9.71 0.11 -8.22
N ALA A 242 9.08 0.41 -9.36
CA ALA A 242 8.63 1.76 -9.64
C ALA A 242 7.54 2.21 -8.65
N LEU A 243 6.55 1.36 -8.38
CA LEU A 243 5.48 1.66 -7.42
C LEU A 243 6.01 1.91 -6.01
N ASP A 244 7.02 1.14 -5.57
CA ASP A 244 7.67 1.32 -4.27
C ASP A 244 8.39 2.65 -4.14
N ILE A 245 9.10 3.08 -5.18
CA ILE A 245 9.73 4.41 -5.19
C ILE A 245 8.65 5.50 -5.08
N LEU A 246 7.63 5.42 -5.93
CA LEU A 246 6.57 6.42 -6.02
C LEU A 246 5.78 6.55 -4.71
N ARG A 247 5.45 5.42 -4.07
CA ARG A 247 4.71 5.40 -2.80
C ARG A 247 5.56 5.92 -1.64
N ILE A 248 6.86 5.61 -1.60
CA ILE A 248 7.76 6.15 -0.56
C ILE A 248 7.88 7.66 -0.73
N GLU A 249 8.12 8.14 -1.95
CA GLU A 249 8.15 9.57 -2.27
C GLU A 249 6.86 10.28 -1.82
N ALA A 250 5.71 9.64 -2.02
CA ALA A 250 4.39 10.14 -1.64
C ALA A 250 4.01 9.96 -0.16
N GLY A 251 4.88 9.35 0.67
CA GLY A 251 4.59 9.11 2.09
C GLY A 251 3.51 8.04 2.35
N LEU A 252 3.29 7.13 1.41
CA LEU A 252 2.29 6.06 1.47
C LEU A 252 2.91 4.76 2.00
N LEU A 253 2.20 4.11 2.90
CA LEU A 253 2.73 2.99 3.69
C LEU A 253 2.33 1.64 3.09
N ILE A 254 3.14 0.63 3.39
CA ILE A 254 2.85 -0.77 3.15
C ILE A 254 2.84 -1.50 4.49
N THR A 255 1.73 -2.15 4.80
CA THR A 255 1.57 -3.02 5.97
C THR A 255 2.65 -4.11 5.97
N GLY A 256 3.25 -4.36 7.13
CA GLY A 256 4.38 -5.27 7.27
C GLY A 256 5.73 -4.62 6.96
N CYS A 257 5.87 -3.88 5.87
CA CYS A 257 7.14 -3.24 5.51
C CYS A 257 7.42 -2.03 6.39
N ASP A 258 6.42 -1.17 6.56
CA ASP A 258 6.59 0.10 7.30
C ASP A 258 6.22 -0.02 8.77
N TYR A 259 5.38 -0.98 9.14
CA TYR A 259 5.04 -1.30 10.52
C TYR A 259 4.66 -2.78 10.61
N THR A 260 4.79 -3.37 11.80
CA THR A 260 4.37 -4.75 12.03
C THR A 260 2.84 -4.84 11.96
N ASN A 261 2.35 -5.75 11.11
CA ASN A 261 0.93 -6.08 11.04
C ASN A 261 0.47 -6.66 12.39
N ALA A 262 -0.57 -6.06 12.99
CA ALA A 262 -1.13 -6.51 14.26
C ALA A 262 -2.20 -7.63 14.15
N GLY A 263 -2.55 -8.02 12.93
CA GLY A 263 -3.64 -8.94 12.61
C GLY A 263 -3.29 -10.42 12.79
N PRO A 264 -4.33 -11.27 12.85
CA PRO A 264 -4.17 -12.71 12.95
C PRO A 264 -3.69 -13.35 11.64
N ASP A 265 -3.94 -12.71 10.49
CA ASP A 265 -3.61 -13.21 9.17
C ASP A 265 -2.08 -13.20 8.92
N PRO A 266 -1.42 -14.38 8.79
CA PRO A 266 0.04 -14.47 8.73
C PRO A 266 0.63 -14.24 7.32
N SER A 267 -0.23 -14.09 6.29
CA SER A 267 0.15 -14.07 4.86
C SER A 267 0.46 -12.70 4.29
N GLY A 268 0.59 -11.65 5.12
CA GLY A 268 1.01 -10.32 4.67
C GLY A 268 2.43 -10.29 4.05
N SER A 269 3.00 -9.08 3.89
CA SER A 269 4.19 -8.73 3.08
C SER A 269 5.51 -9.51 3.28
N HIS A 270 5.56 -10.54 4.12
CA HIS A 270 6.66 -11.48 4.31
C HIS A 270 8.06 -10.86 4.53
N CYS A 271 8.14 -9.58 4.89
CA CYS A 271 9.41 -8.89 5.12
C CYS A 271 9.89 -9.14 6.55
N LYS A 272 11.21 -9.24 6.78
CA LYS A 272 11.76 -9.55 8.11
C LYS A 272 11.37 -8.51 9.17
N ALA A 273 11.31 -7.24 8.78
CA ALA A 273 10.87 -6.13 9.63
C ALA A 273 9.45 -6.32 10.16
N SER A 274 8.53 -6.82 9.34
CA SER A 274 7.11 -7.05 9.68
C SER A 274 6.89 -7.97 10.88
N ARG A 275 7.90 -8.73 11.31
CA ARG A 275 7.75 -9.72 12.39
C ARG A 275 8.28 -9.21 13.72
N HIS A 276 8.81 -7.99 13.77
CA HIS A 276 9.36 -7.46 15.02
C HIS A 276 8.21 -6.95 15.92
N PRO A 277 7.98 -7.54 17.10
CA PRO A 277 6.84 -7.17 17.94
C PRO A 277 6.91 -5.70 18.40
N ASP A 278 8.11 -5.15 18.59
CA ASP A 278 8.30 -3.75 18.98
C ASP A 278 8.00 -2.72 17.88
N ARG A 279 7.62 -3.17 16.68
CA ARG A 279 7.26 -2.31 15.54
C ARG A 279 5.75 -2.24 15.29
N LEU A 280 4.93 -2.72 16.24
CA LEU A 280 3.49 -2.51 16.28
C LEU A 280 3.17 -1.03 16.53
N ALA A 281 2.39 -0.42 15.64
CA ALA A 281 2.10 1.01 15.71
C ALA A 281 0.60 1.28 15.79
N SER A 282 0.21 2.39 16.43
CA SER A 282 -1.14 2.94 16.34
C SER A 282 -1.29 3.81 15.07
N PRO A 283 -2.52 4.11 14.62
CA PRO A 283 -2.73 5.07 13.54
C PRO A 283 -2.09 6.44 13.80
N PHE A 284 -1.95 6.86 15.06
CA PHE A 284 -1.31 8.13 15.41
C PHE A 284 0.21 8.08 15.22
N GLU A 285 0.83 6.93 15.48
CA GLU A 285 2.27 6.72 15.35
C GLU A 285 2.72 6.65 13.88
N VAL A 286 1.83 6.26 12.95
CA VAL A 286 2.10 6.11 11.50
C VAL A 286 1.42 7.18 10.63
N ASN A 287 1.19 8.38 11.16
CA ASN A 287 0.61 9.52 10.43
C ASN A 287 -0.81 9.30 9.85
N MET A 288 -1.53 8.26 10.27
CA MET A 288 -2.93 8.01 9.91
C MET A 288 -3.93 8.60 10.92
N GLY A 289 -3.48 9.43 11.87
CA GLY A 289 -4.30 9.98 12.94
C GLY A 289 -5.49 10.83 12.46
N ALA A 290 -5.38 11.47 11.29
CA ALA A 290 -6.48 12.23 10.66
C ALA A 290 -7.61 11.31 10.13
N LEU A 291 -7.34 10.01 10.02
CA LEU A 291 -8.29 8.99 9.60
C LEU A 291 -9.03 8.33 10.78
N VAL A 292 -8.78 8.76 12.01
CA VAL A 292 -9.45 8.20 13.20
C VAL A 292 -10.56 9.14 13.68
N ASP A 293 -11.81 8.74 13.51
CA ASP A 293 -12.96 9.48 14.01
C ASP A 293 -13.26 9.06 15.46
N LEU A 294 -12.66 9.74 16.44
CA LEU A 294 -12.90 9.45 17.86
C LEU A 294 -14.31 9.87 18.33
N LEU A 295 -15.07 10.64 17.54
CA LEU A 295 -16.42 11.07 17.87
C LEU A 295 -17.46 9.97 17.54
N LYS A 296 -17.17 9.14 16.53
CA LYS A 296 -17.96 7.96 16.17
C LYS A 296 -18.23 7.08 17.38
N ASP A 297 -19.48 6.66 17.59
CA ASP A 297 -19.94 5.95 18.80
C ASP A 297 -19.00 4.82 19.27
N ASN A 298 -18.70 3.86 18.40
CA ASN A 298 -17.81 2.75 18.72
C ASN A 298 -17.16 2.15 17.46
N PHE A 299 -15.97 1.57 17.64
CA PHE A 299 -15.22 0.76 16.67
C PHE A 299 -14.11 0.00 17.42
N ILE A 300 -13.56 -1.05 16.81
CA ILE A 300 -12.50 -1.87 17.43
C ILE A 300 -11.30 -0.99 17.81
N GLY A 301 -10.89 -1.04 19.09
CA GLY A 301 -9.75 -0.27 19.58
C GLY A 301 -10.02 1.19 19.93
N LYS A 302 -11.25 1.70 19.77
CA LYS A 302 -11.60 3.11 20.08
C LYS A 302 -11.16 3.53 21.49
N SER A 303 -11.48 2.71 22.49
CA SER A 303 -11.21 3.06 23.89
C SER A 303 -9.72 3.23 24.19
N THR A 304 -8.87 2.44 23.51
CA THR A 304 -7.42 2.51 23.63
C THR A 304 -6.86 3.73 22.92
N LEU A 305 -7.33 4.01 21.70
CA LEU A 305 -6.92 5.19 20.93
C LEU A 305 -7.33 6.52 21.60
N VAL A 306 -8.49 6.57 22.27
CA VAL A 306 -8.87 7.75 23.09
C VAL A 306 -7.87 7.98 24.21
N LYS A 307 -7.44 6.93 24.91
CA LYS A 307 -6.43 7.03 25.99
C LYS A 307 -5.09 7.47 25.43
N GLU A 308 -4.65 6.91 24.30
CA GLU A 308 -3.40 7.28 23.65
C GLU A 308 -3.40 8.75 23.22
N LYS A 309 -4.47 9.23 22.56
CA LYS A 309 -4.62 10.63 22.18
C LYS A 309 -4.48 11.59 23.37
N LYS A 310 -5.00 11.20 24.54
CA LYS A 310 -4.88 11.97 25.80
C LYS A 310 -3.48 11.92 26.40
N ASN A 311 -2.83 10.75 26.36
CA ASN A 311 -1.52 10.53 27.00
C ASN A 311 -0.34 11.04 26.16
N GLY A 312 -0.57 11.30 24.86
CA GLY A 312 0.46 11.71 23.93
C GLY A 312 1.10 10.53 23.20
N ILE A 313 1.49 10.79 21.95
CA ILE A 313 2.06 9.79 21.05
C ILE A 313 3.55 9.59 21.41
N LYS A 314 4.00 8.34 21.50
CA LYS A 314 5.39 8.02 21.90
C LYS A 314 6.37 7.97 20.73
N VAL A 315 5.86 7.62 19.55
CA VAL A 315 6.63 7.51 18.30
C VAL A 315 5.98 8.37 17.24
N GLN A 316 6.79 9.04 16.42
CA GLN A 316 6.31 9.82 15.30
C GLN A 316 6.99 9.34 14.02
N MET A 317 6.16 9.13 13.00
CA MET A 317 6.65 8.81 11.66
C MET A 317 7.12 10.07 10.93
N ARG A 318 8.32 9.99 10.36
CA ARG A 318 9.01 11.05 9.61
C ARG A 318 9.67 10.50 8.36
N GLY A 319 10.11 11.39 7.49
CA GLY A 319 11.10 11.04 6.47
C GLY A 319 12.50 11.25 7.02
N VAL A 320 13.48 10.57 6.45
CA VAL A 320 14.90 10.87 6.62
C VAL A 320 15.53 10.95 5.23
N GLU A 321 16.24 12.02 4.95
CA GLU A 321 17.15 12.09 3.80
C GLU A 321 18.52 11.60 4.26
N ILE A 322 19.01 10.52 3.67
CA ILE A 322 20.30 9.90 4.01
C ILE A 322 21.40 10.55 3.15
N ASP A 323 22.48 10.97 3.80
CA ASP A 323 23.62 11.59 3.13
C ASP A 323 24.36 10.55 2.27
N TRP A 324 24.17 10.66 0.95
CA TRP A 324 24.84 9.80 -0.03
C TRP A 324 26.37 9.83 0.09
N HIS A 325 26.96 10.98 0.43
CA HIS A 325 28.41 11.08 0.61
C HIS A 325 28.87 10.27 1.81
N SER A 326 28.12 10.27 2.91
CA SER A 326 28.41 9.43 4.07
C SER A 326 28.37 7.94 3.75
N VAL A 327 27.46 7.51 2.87
CA VAL A 327 27.43 6.12 2.37
C VAL A 327 28.68 5.83 1.56
N VAL A 328 29.01 6.68 0.58
CA VAL A 328 30.19 6.51 -0.28
C VAL A 328 31.48 6.46 0.54
N ASP A 329 31.67 7.36 1.50
CA ASP A 329 32.84 7.41 2.38
C ASP A 329 33.00 6.09 3.15
N LEU A 330 31.89 5.53 3.67
CA LEU A 330 31.89 4.29 4.42
C LEU A 330 32.32 3.08 3.56
N TYR A 331 31.90 3.03 2.30
CA TYR A 331 32.29 1.99 1.35
C TYR A 331 33.74 2.15 0.87
N VAL A 332 34.12 3.36 0.44
CA VAL A 332 35.45 3.65 -0.09
C VAL A 332 36.53 3.51 0.98
N GLY A 333 36.23 3.88 2.24
CA GLY A 333 37.13 3.68 3.38
C GLY A 333 37.49 2.21 3.64
N GLN A 334 36.70 1.28 3.10
CA GLN A 334 36.93 -0.16 3.17
C GLN A 334 37.46 -0.75 1.86
N GLY A 335 37.72 0.09 0.84
CA GLY A 335 38.13 -0.37 -0.49
C GLY A 335 37.02 -1.09 -1.27
N ILE A 336 35.75 -0.84 -0.92
CA ILE A 336 34.58 -1.47 -1.55
C ILE A 336 33.87 -0.43 -2.43
N ALA A 337 33.40 -0.84 -3.61
CA ALA A 337 32.57 0.01 -4.44
C ALA A 337 31.21 0.24 -3.75
N PRO A 338 30.69 1.48 -3.69
CA PRO A 338 29.37 1.76 -3.11
C PRO A 338 28.26 0.93 -3.76
N GLN A 339 27.41 0.34 -2.93
CA GLN A 339 26.26 -0.45 -3.37
C GLN A 339 24.99 0.06 -2.69
N ILE A 340 23.96 0.24 -3.49
CA ILE A 340 22.58 0.47 -3.04
C ILE A 340 21.66 -0.52 -3.74
N SER A 341 20.62 -0.94 -3.03
CA SER A 341 19.57 -1.76 -3.61
C SER A 341 18.81 -0.94 -4.66
N PRO A 342 18.56 -1.49 -5.87
CA PRO A 342 17.69 -0.85 -6.85
C PRO A 342 16.22 -0.86 -6.40
N LYS A 343 15.83 -1.84 -5.59
CA LYS A 343 14.51 -1.91 -4.94
C LYS A 343 14.52 -1.28 -3.56
N ALA A 344 13.34 -0.95 -3.05
CA ALA A 344 13.19 -0.55 -1.65
C ALA A 344 13.73 -1.64 -0.70
N ASP A 345 14.56 -1.22 0.25
CA ASP A 345 14.98 -2.06 1.36
C ASP A 345 13.94 -1.94 2.48
N TRP A 346 13.33 -3.08 2.83
CA TRP A 346 12.34 -3.22 3.90
C TRP A 346 12.89 -3.96 5.12
N GLU A 347 14.18 -4.26 5.21
CA GLU A 347 14.75 -4.91 6.41
C GLU A 347 14.76 -3.95 7.62
N GLY A 348 14.92 -2.66 7.32
CA GLY A 348 15.00 -1.58 8.28
C GLY A 348 16.31 -1.55 9.06
N SER A 349 16.61 -0.41 9.66
CA SER A 349 17.86 -0.18 10.41
C SER A 349 17.64 0.79 11.57
N ASP A 350 18.43 0.65 12.62
CA ASP A 350 18.29 1.51 13.81
C ASP A 350 18.82 2.93 13.55
N ILE A 351 18.16 3.91 14.15
CA ILE A 351 18.51 5.34 14.07
C ILE A 351 18.96 5.87 15.44
N PHE A 352 19.97 6.73 15.43
CA PHE A 352 20.64 7.23 16.61
C PHE A 352 20.80 8.75 16.55
N ILE A 353 20.78 9.39 17.71
CA ILE A 353 21.20 10.78 17.92
C ILE A 353 22.18 10.74 19.10
N ASP A 354 23.37 11.32 18.93
CA ASP A 354 24.44 11.33 19.95
C ASP A 354 24.74 9.93 20.52
N ASN A 355 24.77 8.91 19.65
CA ASN A 355 24.90 7.47 20.00
C ASN A 355 23.76 6.87 20.83
N GLU A 356 22.70 7.62 21.16
CA GLU A 356 21.50 7.07 21.77
C GLU A 356 20.53 6.55 20.71
N TYR A 357 20.00 5.34 20.90
CA TYR A 357 18.94 4.80 20.05
C TYR A 357 17.68 5.65 20.18
N VAL A 358 17.19 6.18 19.05
CA VAL A 358 15.97 7.00 19.01
C VAL A 358 14.85 6.40 18.18
N GLY A 359 15.06 5.26 17.51
CA GLY A 359 14.04 4.62 16.68
C GLY A 359 14.64 3.78 15.56
N TRP A 360 13.91 3.62 14.47
CA TRP A 360 14.37 2.84 13.31
C TRP A 360 13.83 3.41 12.00
N ILE A 361 14.49 3.09 10.89
CA ILE A 361 14.01 3.32 9.53
C ILE A 361 13.43 2.03 8.95
N SER A 362 12.37 2.14 8.15
CA SER A 362 11.64 1.01 7.58
C SER A 362 11.94 0.82 6.10
N SER A 363 11.25 1.55 5.23
CA SER A 363 11.45 1.53 3.78
C SER A 363 12.52 2.54 3.37
N THR A 364 13.65 2.05 2.86
CA THR A 364 14.76 2.89 2.34
C THR A 364 14.90 2.70 0.84
N VAL A 365 14.97 3.79 0.08
CA VAL A 365 15.08 3.72 -1.38
C VAL A 365 15.86 4.88 -1.96
N TRP A 366 16.52 4.65 -3.10
CA TRP A 366 16.99 5.74 -3.95
C TRP A 366 15.82 6.32 -4.73
N SER A 367 15.42 7.54 -4.40
CA SER A 367 14.42 8.28 -5.15
C SER A 367 15.00 8.74 -6.47
N THR A 368 14.46 8.25 -7.59
CA THR A 368 14.85 8.69 -8.93
C THR A 368 14.33 10.09 -9.24
N THR A 369 13.21 10.50 -8.63
CA THR A 369 12.67 11.86 -8.75
C THR A 369 13.56 12.90 -8.06
N LEU A 370 13.93 12.65 -6.80
CA LEU A 370 14.71 13.59 -5.98
C LEU A 370 16.22 13.44 -6.18
N LYS A 371 16.68 12.30 -6.70
CA LYS A 371 18.09 11.89 -6.78
C LYS A 371 18.74 11.88 -5.39
N LYS A 372 17.99 11.35 -4.41
CA LYS A 372 18.38 11.26 -3.00
C LYS A 372 18.05 9.89 -2.45
N LEU A 373 18.83 9.46 -1.47
CA LEU A 373 18.50 8.30 -0.66
C LEU A 373 17.53 8.74 0.44
N ILE A 374 16.33 8.17 0.46
CA ILE A 374 15.27 8.55 1.39
C ILE A 374 14.76 7.33 2.15
N ALA A 375 14.29 7.54 3.37
CA ALA A 375 13.70 6.47 4.17
C ALA A 375 12.55 6.95 5.05
N PHE A 376 11.56 6.11 5.26
CA PHE A 376 10.62 6.30 6.37
C PHE A 376 11.30 5.99 7.71
N ALA A 377 11.02 6.81 8.71
CA ALA A 377 11.60 6.70 10.04
C ALA A 377 10.53 6.77 11.13
N HIS A 378 10.63 5.87 12.11
CA HIS A 378 9.80 5.79 13.30
C HIS A 378 10.64 6.22 14.50
N ILE A 379 10.46 7.47 14.92
CA ILE A 379 11.36 8.14 15.86
C ILE A 379 10.62 8.45 17.15
N LYS A 380 11.25 8.25 18.31
CA LYS A 380 10.71 8.69 19.61
C LYS A 380 10.28 10.15 19.51
N ALA A 381 9.05 10.46 19.92
CA ALA A 381 8.41 11.75 19.64
C ALA A 381 9.24 12.96 20.12
N LYS A 382 9.95 12.83 21.25
CA LYS A 382 10.85 13.87 21.80
C LYS A 382 12.08 14.18 20.94
N ASN A 383 12.38 13.35 19.94
CA ASN A 383 13.56 13.42 19.08
C ASN A 383 13.20 13.66 17.61
N ALA A 384 11.90 13.72 17.26
CA ALA A 384 11.39 13.67 15.88
C ALA A 384 11.21 15.06 15.23
N ASP A 385 11.94 16.06 15.71
CA ASP A 385 11.93 17.40 15.13
C ASP A 385 12.59 17.40 13.75
N ILE A 386 11.96 18.11 12.81
CA ILE A 386 12.46 18.26 11.44
C ILE A 386 13.76 19.07 11.46
N GLY A 387 14.75 18.65 10.67
CA GLY A 387 16.08 19.27 10.58
C GLY A 387 17.09 18.68 11.56
N ASN A 388 16.69 17.79 12.48
CA ASN A 388 17.63 17.10 13.35
C ASN A 388 18.52 16.13 12.55
N ASN A 389 19.82 16.16 12.83
CA ASN A 389 20.77 15.19 12.29
C ASN A 389 20.66 13.86 13.03
N VAL A 390 20.83 12.78 12.28
CA VAL A 390 20.75 11.40 12.77
C VAL A 390 21.88 10.57 12.21
N GLU A 391 22.22 9.50 12.92
CA GLU A 391 23.08 8.42 12.42
C GLU A 391 22.25 7.16 12.24
N ILE A 392 22.47 6.45 11.14
CA ILE A 392 21.71 5.24 10.79
C ILE A 392 22.71 4.09 10.71
N ASN A 393 22.41 2.97 11.37
CA ASN A 393 23.18 1.75 11.16
C ASN A 393 23.09 1.33 9.70
N TRP A 394 24.23 1.17 9.04
CA TRP A 394 24.31 0.87 7.62
C TRP A 394 25.06 -0.43 7.40
N ARG A 395 24.38 -1.40 6.79
CA ARG A 395 24.96 -2.72 6.53
C ARG A 395 25.75 -2.71 5.23
N ILE A 396 26.94 -3.31 5.26
CA ILE A 396 27.77 -3.48 4.05
C ILE A 396 27.96 -4.97 3.77
N LYS A 397 27.34 -5.43 2.68
CA LYS A 397 27.52 -6.82 2.25
C LYS A 397 28.97 -7.06 1.81
N GLY A 398 29.67 -7.92 2.53
CA GLY A 398 31.08 -8.22 2.26
C GLY A 398 32.06 -7.20 2.85
N GLY A 399 31.60 -6.30 3.72
CA GLY A 399 32.42 -5.37 4.48
C GLY A 399 32.05 -5.38 5.97
N GLN A 400 32.52 -4.36 6.68
CA GLN A 400 32.13 -4.06 8.04
C GLN A 400 30.96 -3.06 8.02
N ASP A 401 29.92 -3.37 8.79
CA ASP A 401 28.82 -2.44 9.04
C ASP A 401 29.33 -1.15 9.69
N GLY A 402 28.61 -0.06 9.46
CA GLY A 402 28.97 1.24 10.01
C GLY A 402 27.76 2.11 10.28
N LYS A 403 28.00 3.42 10.37
CA LYS A 403 26.95 4.43 10.49
C LYS A 403 27.03 5.40 9.34
N VAL A 404 25.87 5.83 8.86
CA VAL A 404 25.76 6.90 7.86
C VAL A 404 24.92 8.04 8.40
N ARG A 405 25.24 9.26 7.99
CA ARG A 405 24.52 10.47 8.41
C ARG A 405 23.20 10.61 7.64
N GLY A 406 22.23 11.26 8.26
CA GLY A 406 21.01 11.72 7.61
C GLY A 406 20.36 12.89 8.36
N GLU A 407 19.30 13.43 7.78
CA GLU A 407 18.51 14.53 8.35
C GLU A 407 17.03 14.17 8.38
N ILE A 408 16.36 14.41 9.52
CA ILE A 408 14.91 14.21 9.65
C ILE A 408 14.17 15.24 8.80
N THR A 409 13.27 14.78 7.92
CA THR A 409 12.45 15.62 7.05
C THR A 409 10.95 15.34 7.22
N LYS A 410 10.12 16.20 6.61
CA LYS A 410 8.67 16.01 6.53
C LYS A 410 8.31 14.91 5.53
N LEU A 411 7.13 14.33 5.72
CA LEU A 411 6.44 13.55 4.70
C LEU A 411 5.25 14.36 4.14
N PRO A 412 4.87 14.18 2.86
CA PRO A 412 5.57 13.39 1.84
C PRO A 412 6.91 14.02 1.44
N PHE A 413 7.81 13.25 0.83
CA PHE A 413 9.07 13.80 0.28
C PHE A 413 8.83 14.59 -1.00
N VAL A 414 7.89 14.11 -1.82
CA VAL A 414 7.44 14.78 -3.04
C VAL A 414 5.96 15.15 -2.86
N ASP A 415 5.67 16.45 -2.90
CA ASP A 415 4.32 16.98 -2.73
C ASP A 415 3.76 17.41 -4.10
N HIS A 416 3.03 16.49 -4.75
CA HIS A 416 2.32 16.77 -5.98
C HIS A 416 0.85 17.07 -5.69
N LYS A 417 0.36 18.16 -6.30
CA LYS A 417 -1.07 18.43 -6.35
C LYS A 417 -1.74 17.40 -7.26
N ARG A 418 -2.54 16.50 -6.69
CA ARG A 418 -3.36 15.49 -7.40
C ARG A 418 -4.55 16.13 -8.16
N GLU A 419 -4.35 17.33 -8.67
CA GLU A 419 -5.36 18.16 -9.33
C GLU A 419 -5.46 17.76 -10.81
N SER A 420 -6.68 17.80 -11.34
CA SER A 420 -7.06 17.45 -12.72
C SER A 420 -7.05 18.67 -13.64
#